data_AF-A0A2E9W013-F1
#
_entry.id   AF-A0A2E9W013-F1
#
_cell.length_a   1.000
_cell.length_b   1.000
_cell.length_c   1.000
_cell.angle_alpha   90.00
_cell.angle_beta   90.00
_cell.angle_gamma   90.00
#
_symmetry.space_group_name_H-M   'P 1'
#
loop_
_entity.id
_entity.type
_entity.pdbx_description
1 polymer ?
#
loop_
_entity_poly.entity_id
_entity_poly.type
_entity_poly.pdbx_seq_one_letter_code
_entity_poly.pdbx_strand_id
1 'polypeptide(L)' 'MEIKNKKFISQVNKSKLLYAFSLVDNLVNSEDSKKIKKDLDLVWKISGFKSKKKFEDLFKSHKGISLYNYCKKLNPNCDC' A
#
# COMPACT_ATOMS: atom_id res chain seq x y z
N MET A 1 18.90 24.30 2.23
CA MET A 1 18.15 23.67 1.10
C MET A 1 17.66 22.25 1.42
N GLU A 2 18.47 21.43 2.11
CA GLU A 2 18.17 20.01 2.36
C GLU A 2 16.88 19.71 3.16
N ILE A 3 16.52 20.55 4.14
CA ILE A 3 15.32 20.37 4.96
C ILE A 3 14.04 20.47 4.11
N LYS A 4 14.02 21.39 3.13
CA LYS A 4 12.87 21.55 2.21
C LYS A 4 12.69 20.31 1.35
N ASN A 5 13.77 19.73 0.85
CA ASN A 5 13.74 18.48 0.06
C ASN A 5 13.26 17.29 0.89
N LYS A 6 13.69 17.16 2.16
CA LYS A 6 13.22 16.09 3.06
C LYS A 6 11.70 16.18 3.32
N LYS A 7 11.18 17.40 3.57
CA LYS A 7 9.72 17.62 3.75
C LYS A 7 8.94 17.31 2.48
N PHE A 8 9.42 17.74 1.31
CA PHE A 8 8.78 17.45 0.02
C PHE A 8 8.73 15.95 -0.26
N ILE A 9 9.85 15.22 -0.10
CA ILE A 9 9.89 13.76 -0.28
C ILE A 9 8.93 13.05 0.66
N SER A 10 8.82 13.52 1.91
CA SER A 10 7.87 12.98 2.89
C SER A 10 6.42 13.16 2.43
N GLN A 11 6.04 14.35 1.95
CA GLN A 11 4.70 14.61 1.42
C GLN A 11 4.39 13.74 0.19
N VAL A 12 5.33 13.62 -0.74
CA VAL A 12 5.17 12.76 -1.92
C VAL A 12 4.96 11.30 -1.50
N ASN A 13 5.77 10.78 -0.57
CA ASN A 13 5.59 9.41 -0.08
C ASN A 13 4.24 9.24 0.64
N LYS A 14 3.77 10.25 1.38
CA LYS A 14 2.45 10.24 2.01
C LYS A 14 1.33 10.14 0.96
N SER A 15 1.37 10.95 -0.09
CA SER A 15 0.36 10.87 -1.17
C SER A 15 0.36 9.52 -1.87
N LYS A 16 1.55 8.96 -2.14
CA LYS A 16 1.67 7.60 -2.71
C LYS A 16 1.09 6.52 -1.79
N LEU A 17 1.31 6.62 -0.49
CA LEU A 17 0.72 5.69 0.49
C LEU A 17 -0.81 5.81 0.52
N LEU A 18 -1.36 7.02 0.53
CA LEU A 18 -2.82 7.23 0.54
C LEU A 18 -3.47 6.64 -0.71
N TYR A 19 -2.84 6.81 -1.87
CA TYR A 19 -3.28 6.17 -3.11
C TYR A 19 -3.19 4.64 -3.02
N ALA A 20 -2.10 4.09 -2.49
CA ALA A 20 -1.96 2.66 -2.27
C ALA A 20 -3.05 2.10 -1.35
N PHE A 21 -3.41 2.81 -0.28
CA PHE A 21 -4.51 2.38 0.61
C PHE A 21 -5.84 2.32 -0.14
N SER A 22 -6.14 3.34 -0.95
CA SER A 22 -7.36 3.38 -1.75
C SER A 22 -7.43 2.22 -2.75
N LEU A 23 -6.30 1.85 -3.36
CA LEU A 23 -6.24 0.67 -4.23
C LEU A 23 -6.47 -0.62 -3.47
N VAL A 24 -5.82 -0.80 -2.31
CA VAL A 24 -5.97 -2.00 -1.47
C VAL A 24 -7.41 -2.14 -0.99
N ASP A 25 -8.01 -1.06 -0.49
CA ASP A 25 -9.39 -1.05 -0.01
C ASP A 25 -10.38 -1.46 -1.12
N ASN A 26 -10.16 -1.01 -2.36
CA ASN A 26 -10.99 -1.42 -3.50
C ASN A 26 -10.72 -2.86 -3.95
N LEU A 27 -9.46 -3.30 -3.99
CA LEU A 27 -9.09 -4.65 -4.42
C LEU A 27 -9.61 -5.72 -3.45
N VAL A 28 -9.46 -5.50 -2.15
CA VAL A 28 -9.84 -6.47 -1.11
C VAL A 28 -11.35 -6.67 -1.01
N ASN A 29 -12.12 -5.66 -1.42
CA ASN A 29 -13.59 -5.71 -1.46
C ASN A 29 -14.14 -6.09 -2.85
N SER A 30 -13.27 -6.44 -3.81
CA SER A 30 -13.69 -6.89 -5.14
C SER A 30 -14.30 -8.31 -5.09
N GLU A 31 -15.29 -8.56 -5.94
CA GLU A 31 -15.95 -9.87 -6.06
C GLU A 31 -15.02 -10.97 -6.63
N ASP A 32 -13.97 -10.60 -7.37
CA ASP A 32 -13.03 -11.55 -8.01
C ASP A 32 -11.83 -11.86 -7.11
N SER A 33 -12.05 -12.71 -6.11
CA SER A 33 -11.05 -13.08 -5.10
C SER A 33 -9.76 -13.70 -5.67
N LYS A 34 -9.84 -14.36 -6.83
CA LYS A 34 -8.70 -15.04 -7.48
C LYS A 34 -7.70 -14.08 -8.09
N LYS A 35 -8.10 -12.85 -8.44
CA LYS A 35 -7.19 -11.81 -8.97
C LYS A 35 -6.57 -10.94 -7.88
N ILE A 36 -7.17 -10.90 -6.69
CA ILE A 36 -6.76 -10.04 -5.57
C ILE A 36 -5.26 -10.19 -5.25
N LYS A 37 -4.76 -11.42 -5.15
CA LYS A 37 -3.35 -11.67 -4.79
C LYS A 37 -2.35 -11.05 -5.77
N LYS A 38 -2.60 -11.22 -7.07
CA LYS A 38 -1.73 -10.72 -8.13
C LYS A 38 -1.79 -9.20 -8.21
N ASP A 39 -2.98 -8.63 -8.08
CA ASP A 39 -3.17 -7.18 -8.15
C ASP A 39 -2.61 -6.47 -6.91
N LEU A 40 -2.77 -7.06 -5.72
CA LEU A 40 -2.15 -6.59 -4.48
C LEU A 40 -0.61 -6.58 -4.57
N ASP A 41 -0.01 -7.61 -5.19
CA ASP A 41 1.44 -7.66 -5.39
C ASP A 41 1.96 -6.51 -6.27
N LEU A 42 1.10 -5.91 -7.11
CA LEU A 42 1.45 -4.81 -8.01
C LEU A 42 1.17 -3.42 -7.42
N VAL A 43 0.47 -3.32 -6.28
CA VAL A 43 0.07 -2.03 -5.67
C VAL A 43 1.27 -1.12 -5.43
N TRP A 44 2.39 -1.64 -4.93
CA TRP A 44 3.59 -0.83 -4.67
C TRP A 44 4.11 -0.15 -5.93
N LYS A 45 4.07 -0.87 -7.05
CA LYS A 45 4.55 -0.40 -8.36
C LYS A 45 3.59 0.65 -8.92
N ILE A 46 2.29 0.36 -8.91
CA ILE A 46 1.23 1.27 -9.39
C ILE A 46 1.22 2.56 -8.57
N SER A 47 1.48 2.47 -7.27
CA SER A 47 1.57 3.62 -6.37
C SER A 47 2.87 4.42 -6.51
N GLY A 48 3.74 4.04 -7.45
CA GLY A 48 4.94 4.79 -7.80
C GLY A 48 6.10 4.61 -6.80
N PHE A 49 6.15 3.51 -6.05
CA PHE A 49 7.32 3.16 -5.25
C PHE A 49 8.37 2.46 -6.12
N LYS A 50 9.65 2.75 -5.84
CA LYS A 50 10.78 2.15 -6.56
C LYS A 50 11.06 0.70 -6.14
N SER A 51 10.60 0.30 -4.96
CA SER A 51 10.78 -1.06 -4.45
C SER A 51 9.62 -1.46 -3.56
N LYS A 52 9.27 -2.76 -3.61
CA LYS A 52 8.26 -3.37 -2.76
C LYS A 52 8.62 -3.24 -1.27
N LYS A 53 9.86 -3.56 -0.90
CA LYS A 53 10.35 -3.43 0.49
C LYS A 53 10.14 -2.03 1.07
N LYS A 54 10.51 -0.97 0.33
CA LYS A 54 10.33 0.41 0.80
C LYS A 54 8.87 0.74 1.02
N PHE A 55 8.00 0.27 0.13
CA PHE A 55 6.57 0.43 0.28
C PHE A 55 6.06 -0.30 1.53
N GLU A 56 6.44 -1.55 1.74
CA GLU A 56 6.00 -2.35 2.91
C GLU A 56 6.46 -1.75 4.23
N ASP A 57 7.72 -1.29 4.31
CA ASP A 57 8.25 -0.62 5.51
C ASP A 57 7.47 0.66 5.82
N LEU A 58 7.21 1.49 4.80
CA LEU A 58 6.43 2.71 4.94
C LEU A 58 4.96 2.45 5.26
N PHE A 59 4.36 1.45 4.64
CA PHE A 59 2.99 1.02 4.90
C PHE A 59 2.84 0.60 6.37
N LYS A 60 3.74 -0.28 6.84
CA LYS A 60 3.73 -0.77 8.23
C LYS A 60 3.98 0.37 9.21
N SER A 61 4.92 1.26 8.91
CA SER A 61 5.17 2.46 9.73
C SER A 61 3.94 3.37 9.82
N HIS A 62 3.14 3.48 8.76
CA HIS A 62 1.98 4.37 8.73
C HIS A 62 0.69 3.76 9.31
N LYS A 63 0.41 2.48 9.02
CA LYS A 63 -0.81 1.77 9.48
C LYS A 63 -0.61 1.01 10.79
N GLY A 64 0.63 0.80 11.22
CA GLY A 64 0.99 0.00 12.40
C GLY A 64 0.98 -1.52 12.16
N ILE A 65 0.53 -1.98 10.99
CA ILE A 65 0.41 -3.41 10.62
C ILE A 65 0.90 -3.66 9.20
N SER A 66 1.25 -4.91 8.88
CA SER A 66 1.64 -5.30 7.52
C SER A 66 0.45 -5.19 6.55
N LEU A 67 0.75 -5.07 5.25
CA LEU A 67 -0.27 -5.07 4.20
C LEU A 67 -1.15 -6.34 4.28
N TYR A 68 -0.53 -7.51 4.44
CA TYR A 68 -1.25 -8.78 4.61
C TYR A 68 -2.28 -8.74 5.76
N ASN A 69 -1.85 -8.30 6.95
CA ASN A 69 -2.74 -8.21 8.11
C ASN A 69 -3.82 -7.15 7.90
N TYR A 70 -3.51 -6.07 7.18
CA TYR A 70 -4.48 -5.04 6.81
C TYR A 70 -5.56 -5.61 5.88
N CYS A 71 -5.19 -6.36 4.84
CA CYS A 71 -6.14 -7.00 3.94
C CYS A 71 -7.03 -8.02 4.68
N LYS A 72 -6.45 -8.87 5.54
CA LYS A 72 -7.22 -9.80 6.38
C LYS A 72 -8.19 -9.11 7.34
N LYS A 73 -7.81 -7.93 7.86
CA LYS A 73 -8.69 -7.13 8.72
C LYS A 73 -9.89 -6.57 7.95
N LEU A 74 -9.69 -6.17 6.69
CA LEU A 74 -10.75 -5.65 5.83
C LEU A 74 -11.68 -6.76 5.34
N ASN A 75 -11.11 -7.88 4.88
CA ASN A 75 -11.85 -9.04 4.42
C ASN A 75 -11.16 -10.32 4.91
N PRO A 76 -11.65 -10.95 5.98
CA PRO A 76 -11.06 -12.16 6.55
C PRO A 76 -10.99 -13.34 5.58
N ASN A 77 -11.82 -13.33 4.53
CA ASN A 77 -11.92 -14.38 3.52
C ASN A 77 -11.08 -14.09 2.26
N CYS A 78 -10.33 -12.97 2.25
CA CYS A 78 -9.42 -12.63 1.16
C CYS A 78 -8.22 -13.59 1.12
N ASP A 79 -7.96 -14.20 -0.05
CA ASP A 79 -6.71 -14.93 -0.34
C ASP A 79 -5.61 -13.97 -0.80
N CYS A 80 -5.31 -13.04 0.11
CA CYS A 80 -4.12 -12.22 0.12
C CYS A 80 -3.04 -12.96 0.94
#